data_AF-A0A375YB10-F1
#
_entry.id   AF-A0A375YB10-F1
#
_cell.length_a   1.000
_cell.length_b   1.000
_cell.length_c   1.000
_cell.angle_alpha   90.00
_cell.angle_beta   90.00
_cell.angle_gamma   90.00
#
_symmetry.space_group_name_H-M   'P 1'
#
loop_
_entity.id
_entity.type
_entity.pdbx_description
1 polymer ?
#
loop_
_entity_poly.entity_id
_entity_poly.type
_entity_poly.pdbx_seq_one_letter_code
_entity_poly.pdbx_strand_id
1 'polypeptide(L)'
;MRDIRKHVAWYMHGFPAGADLRRSLALVKTISELDDLLGQLDPDVPFPDAANGPRGRQGSAASVTLPEGWLDDPDDCTVPAGADVMHSGG
;
A
#
# COMPACT_ATOMS: atom_id res chain seq x y z
N MET A 1 2.38 -5.59 -13.24
CA MET A 1 2.64 -6.69 -12.28
C MET A 1 3.79 -6.47 -11.30
N ARG A 2 4.89 -5.75 -11.63
CA ARG A 2 5.98 -5.46 -10.67
C ARG A 2 5.47 -4.84 -9.36
N ASP A 3 4.55 -3.88 -9.46
CA ASP A 3 3.96 -3.20 -8.29
C ASP A 3 3.03 -4.08 -7.46
N ILE A 4 2.47 -5.14 -8.04
CA ILE A 4 1.70 -6.13 -7.28
C ILE A 4 2.66 -7.04 -6.51
N ARG A 5 3.68 -7.56 -7.20
CA ARG A 5 4.67 -8.47 -6.59
C ARG A 5 5.40 -7.84 -5.39
N LYS A 6 5.65 -6.53 -5.39
CA LYS A 6 6.26 -5.82 -4.24
C LYS A 6 5.34 -5.73 -3.01
N HIS A 7 4.02 -5.87 -3.17
CA HIS A 7 3.06 -5.65 -2.09
C HIS A 7 2.26 -6.89 -1.68
N VAL A 8 2.23 -7.94 -2.51
CA VAL A 8 1.32 -9.08 -2.30
C VAL A 8 1.56 -9.79 -0.97
N ALA A 9 2.80 -9.85 -0.50
CA ALA A 9 3.14 -10.40 0.80
C ALA A 9 2.51 -9.62 1.97
N TRP A 10 2.35 -8.29 1.83
CA TRP A 10 1.69 -7.46 2.84
C TRP A 10 0.19 -7.69 2.87
N TYR A 11 -0.46 -7.84 1.71
CA TYR A 11 -1.89 -8.12 1.63
C TYR A 11 -2.25 -9.50 2.20
N MET A 12 -1.35 -10.48 2.07
CA MET A 12 -1.55 -11.84 2.57
C MET A 12 -1.07 -12.04 4.02
N HIS A 13 -0.61 -10.98 4.70
CA HIS A 13 -0.16 -11.09 6.08
C HIS A 13 -1.32 -11.48 7.00
N GLY A 14 -1.13 -12.49 7.84
CA GLY A 14 -2.17 -13.01 8.74
C GLY A 14 -3.20 -13.94 8.07
N PHE A 15 -3.38 -13.90 6.75
CA PHE A 15 -4.34 -14.76 6.05
C PHE A 15 -3.81 -16.19 5.88
N PRO A 16 -4.65 -17.24 5.94
CA PRO A 16 -4.25 -18.64 5.82
C PRO A 16 -4.04 -19.08 4.35
N ALA A 17 -3.33 -18.29 3.55
CA ALA A 17 -3.15 -18.56 2.11
C ALA A 17 -2.15 -19.69 1.78
N GLY A 18 -1.57 -20.41 2.75
CA GLY A 18 -0.55 -21.44 2.49
C GLY A 18 0.79 -20.89 1.95
N ALA A 19 1.80 -21.75 1.80
CA ALA A 19 3.14 -21.32 1.33
C ALA A 19 3.22 -21.22 -0.20
N ASP A 20 2.60 -22.18 -0.90
CA ASP A 20 2.70 -22.29 -2.36
C ASP A 20 1.91 -21.19 -3.06
N LEU A 21 0.66 -20.94 -2.65
CA LEU A 21 -0.15 -19.86 -3.23
C LEU A 21 0.50 -18.48 -3.01
N ARG A 22 1.07 -18.23 -1.82
CA ARG A 22 1.85 -17.01 -1.55
C ARG A 22 3.06 -16.88 -2.48
N ARG A 23 3.78 -17.97 -2.74
CA ARG A 23 4.91 -18.00 -3.68
C ARG A 23 4.44 -17.70 -5.11
N SER A 24 3.36 -18.33 -5.56
CA SER A 24 2.79 -18.11 -6.90
C SER A 24 2.35 -16.65 -7.07
N LEU A 25 1.62 -16.10 -6.10
CA LEU A 25 1.22 -14.70 -6.07
C LEU A 25 2.43 -13.74 -6.10
N ALA A 26 3.53 -14.08 -5.42
CA ALA A 26 4.77 -13.29 -5.44
C ALA A 26 5.50 -13.32 -6.80
N LEU A 27 5.20 -14.29 -7.67
CA LEU A 27 5.83 -14.48 -8.98
C LEU A 27 4.92 -14.18 -10.18
N VAL A 28 3.66 -13.77 -9.90
CA VAL A 28 2.62 -13.55 -10.91
C VAL A 28 3.06 -12.65 -12.06
N LYS A 29 2.71 -13.02 -13.29
CA LYS A 29 3.15 -12.38 -14.54
C LYS A 29 2.05 -11.65 -15.28
N THR A 30 0.79 -12.06 -15.11
CA THR A 30 -0.36 -11.47 -15.81
C THR A 30 -1.54 -11.19 -14.87
N ILE A 31 -2.52 -10.40 -15.32
CA ILE A 31 -3.75 -10.15 -14.55
C ILE A 31 -4.63 -11.41 -14.51
N SER A 32 -4.75 -12.14 -15.61
CA SER A 32 -5.52 -13.41 -15.64
C SER A 32 -4.97 -14.41 -14.62
N GLU A 33 -3.65 -14.59 -14.57
CA GLU A 33 -3.01 -15.45 -13.58
C GLU A 33 -3.24 -14.96 -12.15
N LEU A 34 -3.31 -13.65 -11.94
CA LEU A 34 -3.65 -13.09 -10.63
C LEU A 34 -5.09 -13.46 -10.23
N ASP A 35 -6.05 -13.30 -11.13
CA ASP A 35 -7.46 -13.65 -10.87
C ASP A 35 -7.60 -15.15 -10.57
N ASP A 36 -6.93 -16.01 -11.33
CA ASP A 36 -6.95 -17.47 -11.12
C ASP A 36 -6.36 -17.85 -9.75
N LEU A 37 -5.30 -17.16 -9.30
CA LEU A 37 -4.69 -17.38 -7.99
C LEU A 37 -5.55 -16.82 -6.85
N LEU A 38 -6.16 -15.64 -7.04
CA LEU A 38 -7.06 -15.07 -6.04
C LEU A 38 -8.34 -15.90 -5.88
N GLY A 39 -8.84 -16.51 -6.95
CA GLY A 39 -9.98 -17.42 -6.91
C GLY A 39 -9.76 -18.71 -6.12
N GLN A 40 -8.51 -19.03 -5.76
CA GLN A 40 -8.18 -20.16 -4.88
C GLN A 40 -8.23 -19.81 -3.40
N LEU A 41 -8.38 -18.52 -3.05
CA LEU A 41 -8.54 -18.08 -1.67
C LEU A 41 -9.96 -18.39 -1.18
N ASP A 42 -10.05 -18.72 0.10
CA ASP A 42 -11.34 -18.90 0.78
C ASP A 42 -11.97 -17.52 1.09
N PRO A 43 -13.13 -17.18 0.48
CA PRO A 43 -13.77 -15.88 0.67
C PRO A 43 -14.45 -15.72 2.04
N ASP A 44 -14.67 -16.83 2.77
CA ASP A 44 -15.35 -16.83 4.06
C ASP A 44 -14.37 -16.61 5.23
N VAL A 45 -13.07 -16.51 4.94
CA VAL A 45 -12.05 -16.23 5.95
C VAL A 45 -12.25 -14.81 6.50
N PRO A 46 -12.49 -14.65 7.81
CA PRO A 46 -12.60 -13.33 8.41
C PRO A 46 -11.26 -12.60 8.36
N PHE A 47 -11.31 -11.27 8.36
CA PHE A 47 -10.10 -10.46 8.41
C PHE A 47 -9.28 -10.80 9.67
N PRO A 48 -8.00 -11.23 9.54
CA PRO A 48 -7.25 -11.77 10.66
C PRO A 48 -6.69 -10.65 11.55
N ASP A 49 -6.74 -10.83 12.86
CA ASP A 49 -6.20 -9.86 13.83
C ASP A 49 -4.72 -9.53 13.57
N ALA A 50 -3.94 -10.53 13.15
CA ALA A 50 -2.53 -10.37 12.81
C ALA A 50 -2.30 -9.40 11.64
N ALA A 51 -3.29 -9.15 10.77
CA ALA A 51 -3.16 -8.19 9.68
C ALA A 51 -3.21 -6.72 10.14
N ASN A 52 -3.61 -6.45 11.40
CA ASN A 52 -3.66 -5.11 12.01
C ASN A 52 -2.29 -4.61 12.53
N GLY A 53 -1.24 -5.42 12.39
CA GLY A 53 0.11 -5.03 12.79
C GLY A 53 0.58 -3.76 12.07
N PRO A 54 1.40 -2.93 12.73
CA PRO A 54 1.83 -1.66 12.16
C PRO A 54 2.72 -1.90 10.93
N ARG A 55 2.50 -1.12 9.87
CA ARG A 55 3.17 -1.26 8.57
C ARG A 55 4.08 -0.05 8.32
N GLY A 56 5.27 -0.29 7.77
CA GLY A 56 6.24 0.77 7.49
C GLY A 56 7.09 1.15 8.71
N ARG A 57 7.80 2.29 8.61
CA ARG A 57 8.75 2.75 9.62
C ARG A 57 8.04 2.97 10.95
N GLN A 58 8.45 2.20 11.95
CA GLN A 58 8.04 2.40 13.34
C GLN A 58 8.90 3.50 13.95
N GLY A 59 8.27 4.53 14.54
CA GLY A 59 8.96 5.68 15.13
C GLY A 59 8.04 6.90 15.25
N SER A 60 8.55 8.00 15.81
CA SER A 60 7.84 9.28 15.82
C SER A 60 7.69 9.81 14.39
N ALA A 61 6.52 10.38 14.09
CA ALA A 61 6.29 11.13 12.86
C ALA A 61 7.36 12.23 12.73
N ALA A 62 7.83 12.47 11.51
CA ALA A 62 8.59 13.67 11.23
C ALA A 62 7.70 14.89 11.47
N SER A 63 8.28 16.00 11.93
CA SER A 63 7.57 17.27 11.95
C SER A 63 7.22 17.65 10.52
N VAL A 64 5.93 17.76 10.21
CA VAL A 64 5.45 18.23 8.91
C VAL A 64 5.09 19.70 9.07
N THR A 65 5.63 20.54 8.19
CA THR A 65 5.28 21.96 8.13
C THR A 65 4.55 22.21 6.82
N LEU A 66 3.41 22.91 6.89
CA LEU A 66 2.72 23.37 5.70
C LEU A 66 3.41 24.62 5.15
N PRO A 67 3.44 24.83 3.82
CA PRO A 67 3.83 26.11 3.25
C PRO A 67 3.02 27.27 3.84
N GLU A 68 3.59 28.47 3.83
CA GLU A 68 2.90 29.69 4.24
C GLU A 68 1.62 29.88 3.41
N GLY A 69 0.51 30.24 4.07
CA GLY A 69 -0.79 30.47 3.43
C GLY A 69 -1.57 29.22 3.01
N TRP A 70 -1.03 28.00 3.20
CA TRP A 70 -1.69 26.76 2.76
C TRP A 70 -3.09 26.52 3.33
N LEU A 71 -3.34 26.98 4.56
CA LEU A 71 -4.64 26.80 5.23
C LEU A 71 -5.58 27.99 5.05
N ASP A 72 -5.17 29.02 4.32
CA ASP A 72 -6.00 30.21 4.10
C ASP A 72 -7.17 29.91 3.17
N ASP A 73 -6.99 28.96 2.24
CA ASP A 73 -8.05 28.40 1.39
C ASP A 73 -7.78 26.91 1.06
N PRO A 74 -8.40 25.96 1.78
CA PRO A 74 -8.24 24.52 1.53
C PRO A 74 -8.76 24.03 0.17
N ASP A 75 -9.63 24.81 -0.48
CA ASP A 75 -10.22 24.49 -1.78
C ASP A 75 -9.48 25.19 -2.94
N ASP A 76 -8.44 25.99 -2.64
CA ASP A 76 -7.61 26.63 -3.65
C ASP A 76 -6.88 25.57 -4.49
N CYS A 77 -7.28 25.49 -5.76
CA CYS A 77 -6.71 24.58 -6.74
C CYS A 77 -5.42 25.12 -7.39
N THR A 78 -4.94 26.30 -6.98
CA THR A 78 -3.73 26.92 -7.52
C THR A 78 -2.52 26.09 -7.16
N VAL A 79 -1.71 25.72 -8.15
CA VAL A 79 -0.45 25.00 -7.92
C VAL A 79 0.53 25.93 -7.19
N PRO A 80 1.01 25.57 -5.98
CA PRO A 80 1.96 26.40 -5.25
C PRO A 80 3.26 26.60 -6.02
N ALA A 81 3.85 27.79 -5.90
CA ALA A 81 5.17 28.07 -6.49
C ALA A 81 6.22 27.11 -5.90
N GLY A 82 6.99 26.43 -6.75
CA GLY A 82 7.98 25.44 -6.33
C GLY A 82 7.43 24.03 -6.05
N ALA A 83 6.16 23.76 -6.36
CA ALA A 83 5.59 22.40 -6.28
C ALA A 83 6.25 21.41 -7.26
N ASP A 84 6.99 21.90 -8.26
CA ASP A 84 7.82 21.13 -9.18
C ASP A 84 9.18 20.72 -8.58
N VAL A 85 9.59 21.33 -7.47
CA VAL A 85 10.79 20.96 -6.73
C VAL A 85 10.49 19.69 -5.96
N MET A 86 11.09 18.57 -6.40
CA MET A 86 10.86 17.24 -5.81
C MET A 86 11.37 17.14 -4.37
N HIS A 87 10.54 17.58 -3.42
CA HIS A 87 10.59 17.16 -2.03
C HIS A 87 9.41 16.22 -1.77
N SER A 88 9.65 14.91 -1.93
CA SER A 88 8.78 13.92 -1.31
C SER A 88 8.96 14.08 0.20
N GLY A 89 7.99 14.69 0.87
CA GLY A 89 8.07 15.06 2.30
C GLY A 89 8.80 14.01 3.16
N GLY A 90 9.95 14.41 3.69
CA GLY A 90 10.90 13.58 4.43
C GLY A 90 12.35 13.92 4.10
#